data_AF-A0A438G0Z2-F1
#
_entry.id   AF-A0A438G0Z2-F1
#
_cell.length_a   1.000
_cell.length_b   1.000
_cell.length_c   1.000
_cell.angle_alpha   90.00
_cell.angle_beta   90.00
_cell.angle_gamma   90.00
#
_symmetry.space_group_name_H-M   'P 1'
#
loop_
_entity.id
_entity.type
_entity.pdbx_description
1 polymer ?
#
loop_
_entity_poly.entity_id
_entity_poly.type
_entity_poly.pdbx_seq_one_letter_code
_entity_poly.pdbx_strand_id
1 'polypeptide(L)'
;MMQHHHRPEISISNDTSIIEGMMTKASRYSPEEKKERIERYRSKRNQRNFNKKIKYACRKTLADSRPRIRGRFARNEEIEKGSQSQWSNLGGEECEEDDDNWTNFLDAFSANLVP
;
A
#
# COMPACT_ATOMS: atom_id res chain seq x y z
N MET A 1 -4.60 30.27 -44.74
CA MET A 1 -4.76 28.81 -44.69
C MET A 1 -3.96 28.30 -43.50
N MET A 2 -4.62 27.82 -42.44
CA MET A 2 -3.90 27.25 -41.30
C MET A 2 -3.51 25.81 -41.63
N GLN A 3 -2.23 25.49 -41.55
CA GLN A 3 -1.71 24.15 -41.78
C GLN A 3 -1.94 23.31 -40.51
N HIS A 4 -2.78 22.28 -40.62
CA HIS A 4 -2.96 21.29 -39.55
C HIS A 4 -1.79 20.31 -39.58
N HIS A 5 -0.95 20.31 -38.54
CA HIS A 5 0.10 19.32 -38.40
C HIS A 5 -0.50 17.99 -37.93
N HIS A 6 -0.37 16.95 -38.78
CA HIS A 6 -0.73 15.58 -38.43
C HIS A 6 0.28 14.99 -37.43
N ARG A 7 -0.25 14.52 -36.29
CA ARG A 7 0.48 13.73 -35.28
C ARG A 7 0.83 12.36 -35.89
N PRO A 8 2.09 11.89 -35.86
CA PRO A 8 2.42 10.57 -36.35
C PRO A 8 1.88 9.49 -35.40
N GLU A 9 1.18 8.51 -35.97
CA GLU A 9 0.73 7.27 -35.31
C GLU A 9 1.95 6.44 -34.90
N ILE A 10 2.09 6.18 -33.60
CA ILE A 10 3.19 5.37 -33.05
C ILE A 10 2.92 3.90 -33.40
N SER A 11 3.81 3.29 -34.18
CA SER A 11 3.74 1.88 -34.55
C SER A 11 4.04 0.97 -33.36
N ILE A 12 3.00 0.30 -32.85
CA ILE A 12 3.00 -0.63 -31.69
C ILE A 12 3.90 -1.87 -31.91
N SER A 13 4.43 -2.08 -33.11
CA SER A 13 5.18 -3.29 -33.48
C SER A 13 6.55 -3.43 -32.81
N ASN A 14 7.17 -2.35 -32.34
CA ASN A 14 8.51 -2.43 -31.71
C ASN A 14 8.44 -2.73 -30.21
N ASP A 15 7.33 -2.41 -29.54
CA ASP A 15 7.17 -2.56 -28.10
C ASP A 15 7.11 -4.03 -27.67
N THR A 16 6.58 -4.90 -28.53
CA THR A 16 6.51 -6.34 -28.28
C THR A 16 7.89 -6.99 -28.23
N SER A 17 8.81 -6.58 -29.12
CA SER A 17 10.18 -7.13 -29.19
C SER A 17 11.06 -6.71 -28.01
N ILE A 18 10.90 -5.48 -27.51
CA ILE A 18 11.63 -4.97 -26.34
C ILE A 18 11.13 -5.66 -25.06
N ILE A 19 9.82 -5.87 -24.94
CA ILE A 19 9.23 -6.61 -23.82
C ILE A 19 9.71 -8.07 -23.85
N GLU A 20 9.72 -8.73 -25.00
CA GLU A 20 10.18 -10.11 -25.14
C GLU A 20 11.68 -10.26 -24.82
N GLY A 21 12.52 -9.32 -25.26
CA GLY A 21 13.96 -9.27 -24.94
C GLY A 21 14.27 -9.05 -23.45
N MET A 22 13.43 -8.28 -22.74
CA MET A 22 13.56 -8.05 -21.29
C MET A 22 13.12 -9.27 -20.47
N MET A 23 12.14 -10.04 -20.96
CA MET A 23 11.57 -11.21 -20.27
C MET A 23 12.47 -12.44 -20.30
N THR A 24 13.45 -12.52 -21.20
CA THR A 24 14.35 -13.68 -21.34
C THR A 24 15.59 -13.60 -20.44
N LYS A 25 16.06 -12.40 -20.08
CA LYS A 25 17.31 -12.22 -19.32
C LYS A 25 17.12 -12.00 -17.81
N ALA A 26 15.93 -11.58 -17.38
CA ALA A 26 15.64 -11.21 -15.98
C ALA A 26 14.53 -12.05 -15.32
N SER A 27 14.09 -13.16 -15.92
CA SER A 27 12.95 -13.92 -15.42
C SER A 27 13.35 -15.16 -14.64
N ARG A 28 13.12 -15.15 -13.32
CA ARG A 28 13.26 -16.34 -12.45
C ARG A 28 12.24 -17.45 -12.74
N TYR A 29 11.33 -17.25 -13.70
CA TYR A 29 10.18 -18.11 -13.97
C TYR A 29 9.94 -18.24 -15.48
N SER A 30 9.43 -19.37 -15.94
CA SER A 30 9.03 -19.54 -17.34
C SER A 30 7.84 -18.61 -17.69
N PRO A 31 7.61 -18.33 -18.98
CA PRO A 31 6.43 -17.57 -19.42
C PRO A 31 5.11 -18.17 -18.93
N GLU A 32 5.01 -19.50 -18.91
CA GLU A 32 3.84 -20.26 -18.44
C GLU A 32 3.65 -20.09 -16.93
N GLU A 33 4.71 -20.24 -16.14
CA GLU A 33 4.68 -20.05 -14.68
C GLU A 33 4.29 -18.60 -14.30
N LYS A 34 4.80 -17.63 -15.06
CA LYS A 34 4.39 -16.22 -14.90
C LYS A 34 2.91 -16.03 -15.16
N LYS A 35 2.39 -16.59 -16.26
CA LYS A 35 0.97 -16.51 -16.63
C LYS A 35 0.09 -17.11 -15.53
N GLU A 36 0.43 -18.29 -15.04
CA GLU A 36 -0.31 -18.96 -13.97
C GLU A 36 -0.32 -18.14 -12.68
N ARG A 37 0.84 -17.57 -12.28
CA ARG A 37 0.91 -16.71 -11.09
C ARG A 37 0.07 -15.44 -11.23
N ILE A 38 0.10 -14.80 -12.40
CA ILE A 38 -0.71 -13.61 -12.69
C ILE A 38 -2.19 -13.95 -12.62
N GLU A 39 -2.62 -15.07 -13.20
CA GLU A 39 -4.00 -15.53 -13.14
C GLU A 39 -4.46 -15.84 -11.72
N ARG A 40 -3.62 -16.53 -10.93
CA ARG A 40 -3.87 -16.79 -9.51
C ARG A 40 -4.02 -15.48 -8.72
N TYR A 41 -3.18 -14.49 -9.00
CA TYR A 41 -3.28 -13.16 -8.40
C TYR A 41 -4.59 -12.45 -8.77
N ARG A 42 -4.95 -12.42 -10.06
CA ARG A 42 -6.19 -11.78 -10.54
C ARG A 42 -7.43 -12.42 -9.91
N SER A 43 -7.48 -13.75 -9.89
CA SER A 43 -8.56 -14.52 -9.25
C SER A 43 -8.69 -14.21 -7.76
N LYS A 44 -7.56 -14.22 -7.02
CA LYS A 44 -7.53 -13.83 -5.60
C LYS A 44 -7.94 -12.38 -5.38
N ARG A 45 -7.55 -11.46 -6.26
CA ARG A 45 -7.88 -10.03 -6.18
C ARG A 45 -9.38 -9.80 -6.32
N ASN A 46 -10.02 -10.48 -7.27
CA ASN A 46 -11.45 -10.38 -7.53
C ASN A 46 -12.29 -10.94 -6.37
N GLN A 47 -11.73 -11.91 -5.62
CA GLN A 47 -12.41 -12.55 -4.48
C GLN A 47 -12.01 -11.98 -3.11
N ARG A 48 -11.39 -10.80 -3.05
CA ARG A 48 -11.02 -10.17 -1.77
C ARG A 48 -12.28 -9.80 -0.98
N ASN A 49 -12.24 -10.08 0.32
CA ASN A 49 -13.27 -9.66 1.25
C ASN A 49 -12.85 -8.35 1.91
N PHE A 50 -13.54 -7.25 1.60
CA PHE A 50 -13.29 -5.94 2.22
C PHE A 50 -14.13 -5.69 3.47
N ASN A 51 -15.21 -6.46 3.62
CA ASN A 51 -16.05 -6.40 4.81
C ASN A 51 -15.30 -6.98 6.02
N LYS A 52 -15.51 -6.37 7.18
CA LYS A 52 -14.92 -6.84 8.44
C LYS A 52 -15.40 -8.27 8.72
N LYS A 53 -14.46 -9.22 8.84
CA LYS A 53 -14.73 -10.62 9.17
C LYS A 53 -14.12 -10.99 10.52
N ILE A 54 -14.93 -11.46 11.45
CA ILE A 54 -14.47 -12.02 12.72
C ILE A 54 -14.21 -13.52 12.53
N LYS A 55 -12.94 -13.91 12.41
CA LYS A 55 -12.57 -15.32 12.23
C LYS A 55 -12.63 -16.13 13.53
N TYR A 56 -12.28 -15.51 14.66
CA TYR A 56 -12.22 -16.16 15.97
C TYR A 56 -13.19 -15.51 16.94
N ALA A 57 -14.38 -16.11 17.09
CA ALA A 57 -15.44 -15.56 17.93
C ALA A 57 -15.00 -15.44 19.40
N CYS A 58 -14.35 -16.46 19.95
CA CYS A 58 -13.88 -16.45 21.34
C CYS A 58 -12.91 -15.30 21.65
N ARG A 59 -12.00 -14.97 20.72
CA ARG A 59 -11.07 -13.84 20.91
C ARG A 59 -11.80 -12.49 20.86
N LYS A 60 -12.86 -12.38 20.05
CA LYS A 60 -13.70 -11.17 19.97
C LYS A 60 -14.48 -10.96 21.26
N THR A 61 -15.14 -11.98 21.78
CA THR A 61 -15.88 -11.88 23.05
C THR A 61 -14.94 -11.51 24.21
N LEU A 62 -13.76 -12.12 24.28
CA LEU A 62 -12.74 -11.76 25.27
C LEU A 62 -12.23 -10.31 25.11
N ALA A 63 -12.08 -9.81 23.88
CA ALA A 63 -11.65 -8.44 23.65
C ALA A 63 -12.73 -7.39 23.94
N ASP A 64 -14.00 -7.79 23.91
CA ASP A 64 -15.16 -6.92 24.15
C ASP A 64 -15.49 -6.77 25.63
N SER A 65 -15.27 -7.82 26.44
CA SER A 65 -15.48 -7.76 27.89
C SER A 65 -14.33 -7.12 28.69
N ARG A 66 -13.13 -6.98 28.10
CA ARG A 66 -11.96 -6.40 28.77
C ARG A 66 -12.10 -4.89 29.01
N PRO A 67 -11.69 -4.36 30.18
CA PRO A 67 -11.76 -2.93 30.48
C PRO A 67 -10.84 -2.12 29.57
N ARG A 68 -11.32 -0.94 29.16
CA ARG A 68 -10.59 -0.02 28.27
C ARG A 68 -10.63 1.42 28.77
N ILE A 69 -9.52 2.13 28.60
CA ILE A 69 -9.41 3.58 28.82
C ILE A 69 -9.01 4.19 27.46
N ARG A 70 -9.88 5.06 26.92
CA ARG A 70 -9.66 5.72 25.60
C ARG A 70 -9.34 4.74 24.46
N GLY A 71 -10.00 3.58 24.44
CA GLY A 71 -9.87 2.55 23.41
C GLY A 71 -8.71 1.55 23.61
N ARG A 72 -7.79 1.82 24.53
CA ARG A 72 -6.69 0.91 24.92
C ARG A 72 -7.13 -0.01 26.05
N PHE A 73 -6.63 -1.24 26.11
CA PHE A 73 -6.88 -2.09 27.27
C PHE A 73 -6.20 -1.52 28.51
N ALA A 74 -6.94 -1.39 29.60
CA ALA A 74 -6.42 -0.88 30.85
C ALA A 74 -5.48 -1.90 31.51
N ARG A 75 -4.43 -1.41 32.17
CA ARG A 75 -3.63 -2.20 33.12
C ARG A 75 -4.30 -2.19 34.48
N ASN A 76 -4.01 -3.19 35.31
CA ASN A 76 -4.64 -3.36 36.61
C ASN A 76 -4.53 -2.09 37.50
N GLU A 77 -3.37 -1.44 37.51
CA GLU A 77 -3.13 -0.20 38.28
C GLU A 77 -3.91 1.03 37.75
N GLU A 78 -4.25 1.04 36.46
CA GLU A 78 -5.00 2.14 35.83
C GLU A 78 -6.50 2.02 36.07
N ILE A 79 -7.00 0.79 36.25
CA ILE A 79 -8.39 0.51 36.59
C ILE A 79 -8.70 1.07 37.98
N GLU A 80 -7.77 0.95 38.92
CA GLU A 80 -7.90 1.46 40.29
C GLU A 80 -7.93 3.00 40.36
N LYS A 81 -7.26 3.67 39.42
CA LYS A 81 -7.15 5.15 39.34
C LYS A 81 -8.21 5.78 38.41
N GLY A 82 -9.08 4.96 37.80
CA GLY A 82 -9.87 5.30 36.61
C GLY A 82 -11.16 6.10 36.79
N SER A 83 -11.30 6.97 37.80
CA SER A 83 -12.47 7.88 37.94
C SER A 83 -12.14 9.37 37.83
N GLN A 84 -10.88 9.76 37.67
CA GLN A 84 -10.50 11.17 37.44
C GLN A 84 -9.61 11.28 36.19
N SER A 85 -10.21 11.59 35.05
CA SER A 85 -9.46 11.96 33.84
C SER A 85 -9.33 13.48 33.77
N GLN A 86 -8.27 14.03 34.35
CA GLN A 86 -7.81 15.39 34.07
C GLN A 86 -7.00 15.35 32.75
N TRP A 87 -7.66 15.70 31.64
CA TRP A 87 -7.03 15.82 30.32
C TRP A 87 -6.31 17.15 30.18
N SER A 88 -5.23 17.36 30.93
CA SER A 88 -4.40 18.55 30.73
C SER A 88 -2.93 18.21 30.87
N ASN A 89 -2.22 18.48 29.77
CA ASN A 89 -0.78 18.70 29.62
C ASN A 89 0.14 17.48 29.56
N LEU A 90 0.76 17.33 28.38
CA LEU A 90 2.18 17.01 28.07
C LEU A 90 2.17 16.58 26.59
N GLY A 91 2.36 17.49 25.65
CA GLY A 91 3.66 18.02 25.26
C GLY A 91 3.82 17.72 23.77
N GLY A 92 3.30 18.61 22.93
CA GLY A 92 3.47 18.53 21.49
C GLY A 92 4.89 18.96 21.17
N GLU A 93 5.73 17.98 20.87
CA GLU A 93 7.02 18.19 20.23
C GLU A 93 6.78 17.92 18.75
N GLU A 94 6.88 18.97 17.95
CA GLU A 94 6.68 18.97 16.51
C GLU A 94 7.80 18.13 15.87
N CYS A 95 7.46 16.92 15.41
CA CYS A 95 8.26 16.20 14.42
C CYS A 95 8.05 16.87 13.06
N GLU A 96 8.65 18.05 12.88
CA GLU A 96 8.82 18.68 11.58
C GLU A 96 10.17 18.20 11.01
N GLU A 97 10.20 17.99 9.68
CA GLU A 97 11.31 17.52 8.84
C GLU A 97 11.48 15.99 8.72
N ASP A 98 10.79 15.42 7.73
CA ASP A 98 11.31 14.32 6.89
C ASP A 98 10.38 13.98 5.69
N ASP A 99 9.27 14.71 5.50
CA ASP A 99 8.33 14.45 4.41
C ASP A 99 8.89 14.83 3.02
N ASP A 100 9.89 15.71 2.95
CA ASP A 100 10.49 16.19 1.70
C ASP A 100 11.53 15.23 1.10
N ASN A 101 11.98 14.22 1.84
CA ASN A 101 12.98 13.28 1.33
C ASN A 101 12.38 12.24 0.36
N TRP A 102 11.10 11.87 0.54
CA TRP A 102 10.47 10.83 -0.26
C TRP A 102 10.00 11.34 -1.63
N THR A 103 9.61 12.60 -1.72
CA THR A 103 9.20 13.27 -2.96
C THR A 103 10.39 13.43 -3.92
N ASN A 104 11.55 13.83 -3.40
CA ASN A 104 12.79 13.99 -4.17
C ASN A 104 13.35 12.67 -4.71
N PHE A 105 13.22 11.57 -3.95
CA PHE A 105 13.69 10.25 -4.38
C PHE A 105 12.88 9.71 -5.58
N LEU A 106 11.57 9.95 -5.61
CA LEU A 106 10.69 9.46 -6.69
C LEU A 106 10.80 10.33 -7.96
N ASP A 107 11.06 11.62 -7.79
CA ASP A 107 11.30 12.57 -8.89
C ASP A 107 12.65 12.31 -9.58
N ALA A 108 13.71 12.02 -8.80
CA ALA A 108 15.03 11.65 -9.33
C ALA A 108 15.02 10.36 -10.16
N PHE A 109 14.12 9.42 -9.85
CA PHE A 109 13.94 8.20 -10.65
C PHE A 109 13.14 8.47 -11.93
N SER A 110 12.25 9.47 -11.92
CA SER A 110 11.43 9.86 -13.07
C SER A 110 12.22 10.72 -14.07
N ALA A 111 13.17 11.53 -13.60
CA ALA A 111 14.01 12.40 -14.45
C ALA A 111 15.09 11.65 -15.25
N ASN A 112 15.38 10.38 -14.93
CA ASN A 112 16.43 9.59 -15.58
C ASN A 112 15.89 8.52 -16.56
N LEU A 113 14.63 8.64 -16.99
CA LEU A 113 14.03 7.71 -17.95
C LEU A 113 13.30 8.41 -19.11
N VAL A 114 14.04 9.20 -19.89
CA VAL A 114 13.79 9.34 -21.33
C VAL A 114 15.15 9.41 -22.06
N PRO A 115 15.34 8.71 -23.21
CA PRO A 115 16.60 8.64 -23.98
C PRO A 115 17.19 9.97 -24.45
#